data_AF-A0A1X7SZL5-F1
#
_entry.id   AF-A0A1X7SZL5-F1
#
_cell.length_a   1.000
_cell.length_b   1.000
_cell.length_c   1.000
_cell.angle_alpha   90.00
_cell.angle_beta   90.00
_cell.angle_gamma   90.00
#
_symmetry.space_group_name_H-M   'P 1'
#
loop_
_entity.id
_entity.type
_entity.pdbx_description
1 polymer ?
#
loop_
_entity_poly.entity_id
_entity_poly.type
_entity_poly.pdbx_seq_one_letter_code
_entity_poly.pdbx_strand_id
1 'polypeptide(L)'
;MMALSKGPLARAEKIQTPIPRLTESNCIAAIDFGTSSVSIAYTTPTEGQIRLVKLHKTYERVPNAILITKDQKNQQCKVIGIGHIAQSEYSDLKNDAENFIYFERIKNLLKRDKLVDRTTEVSSFTGGSYYLIEVIAFILTHLKKLLTDHLKGNYKSTDFDWIITVPAIWKARARRMMREAAYMAGLTSDAPGITKFTPVDSPLPRPEEVNPEKLSLALEPEVAAIYAQHQSEVSGTPPQRYMVVDIGGGTVDITVHDKSNGRISVVLPSTGNTWGGKQTVHEIGQLILDIPNPDNLPREERGFDVFMDFSGTEIQARAQYRITGEEVKTVCDFLSNQD
;
A
#
# COMPACT_ATOMS: atom_id res chain seq x y z
N MET A 1 28.95 -9.11 44.52
CA MET A 1 29.08 -9.63 43.14
C MET A 1 28.81 -8.49 42.17
N MET A 2 29.85 -7.98 41.50
CA MET A 2 29.69 -6.99 40.43
C MET A 2 29.27 -7.68 39.13
N ALA A 3 28.20 -7.18 38.50
CA ALA A 3 27.75 -7.66 37.21
C ALA A 3 28.72 -7.21 36.11
N LEU A 4 29.33 -8.16 35.42
CA LEU A 4 30.17 -7.92 34.26
C LEU A 4 29.31 -7.42 33.09
N SER A 5 29.56 -6.17 32.70
CA SER A 5 29.07 -5.56 31.46
C SER A 5 29.49 -6.42 30.26
N LYS A 6 28.52 -7.04 29.58
CA LYS A 6 28.74 -7.67 28.27
C LYS A 6 28.88 -6.54 27.25
N GLY A 7 30.04 -6.47 26.59
CA GLY A 7 30.30 -5.50 25.52
C GLY A 7 29.28 -5.58 24.38
N PRO A 8 29.27 -4.58 23.47
CA PRO A 8 28.32 -4.53 22.37
C PRO A 8 28.39 -5.80 21.52
N LEU A 9 27.22 -6.36 21.20
CA LEU A 9 27.11 -7.54 20.34
C LEU A 9 27.75 -7.24 18.98
N ALA A 10 28.60 -8.14 18.50
CA ALA A 10 29.21 -8.03 17.18
C ALA A 10 28.12 -7.99 16.09
N ARG A 11 28.31 -7.12 15.10
CA ARG A 11 27.42 -7.03 13.93
C ARG A 11 27.45 -8.37 13.20
N ALA A 12 26.30 -9.04 13.12
CA ALA A 12 26.18 -10.29 12.40
C ALA A 12 26.63 -10.12 10.94
N GLU A 13 27.46 -11.04 10.46
CA GLU A 13 27.85 -11.07 9.05
C GLU A 13 26.60 -11.28 8.18
N LYS A 14 26.47 -10.44 7.16
CA LYS A 14 25.37 -10.52 6.22
C LYS A 14 25.57 -11.80 5.41
N ILE A 15 24.78 -12.83 5.71
CA ILE A 15 24.75 -14.07 4.92
C ILE A 15 24.47 -13.65 3.46
N GLN A 16 25.42 -13.94 2.56
CA GLN A 16 25.20 -13.82 1.13
C GLN A 16 24.12 -14.83 0.77
N THR A 17 22.87 -14.37 0.76
CA THR A 17 21.76 -15.13 0.21
C THR A 17 22.01 -15.22 -1.29
N PRO A 18 22.03 -16.42 -1.89
CA PRO A 18 22.10 -16.52 -3.33
C PRO A 18 20.99 -15.67 -3.93
N ILE A 19 21.29 -14.96 -5.03
CA ILE A 19 20.27 -14.25 -5.80
C ILE A 19 19.16 -15.27 -6.05
N PRO A 20 17.93 -15.04 -5.57
CA PRO A 20 16.84 -15.96 -5.80
C PRO A 20 16.79 -16.20 -7.31
N ARG A 21 16.93 -17.47 -7.73
CA ARG A 21 16.54 -17.81 -9.09
C ARG A 21 15.05 -17.49 -9.13
N LEU A 22 14.70 -16.38 -9.79
CA LEU A 22 13.33 -16.09 -10.15
C LEU A 22 12.90 -17.25 -11.03
N THR A 23 12.25 -18.25 -10.44
CA THR A 23 11.43 -19.18 -11.21
C THR A 23 10.38 -18.31 -11.87
N GLU A 24 10.38 -18.25 -13.20
CA GLU A 24 9.34 -17.54 -13.94
C GLU A 24 7.99 -18.12 -13.51
N SER A 25 7.26 -17.36 -12.68
CA SER A 25 5.93 -17.78 -12.28
C SER A 25 4.97 -17.43 -13.40
N ASN A 26 4.27 -18.47 -13.83
CA ASN A 26 3.35 -18.42 -14.95
C ASN A 26 2.03 -17.73 -14.59
N CYS A 27 1.71 -17.65 -13.29
CA CYS A 27 0.51 -17.01 -12.77
C CYS A 27 0.89 -16.05 -11.64
N ILE A 28 0.54 -14.78 -11.77
CA ILE A 28 0.81 -13.77 -10.75
C ILE A 28 -0.51 -13.10 -10.38
N ALA A 29 -0.76 -12.93 -9.08
CA ALA A 29 -1.89 -12.17 -8.55
C ALA A 29 -1.37 -11.07 -7.62
N ALA A 30 -1.72 -9.83 -7.89
CA ALA A 30 -1.32 -8.68 -7.10
C ALA A 30 -2.54 -7.98 -6.51
N ILE A 31 -2.50 -7.71 -5.21
CA ILE A 31 -3.53 -6.98 -4.49
C ILE A 31 -2.99 -5.61 -4.12
N ASP A 32 -3.62 -4.55 -4.66
CA ASP A 32 -3.44 -3.22 -4.12
C ASP A 32 -4.32 -3.08 -2.88
N PHE A 33 -3.75 -3.30 -1.69
CA PHE A 33 -4.48 -3.21 -0.43
C PHE A 33 -4.44 -1.77 0.06
N GLY A 34 -5.11 -0.84 -0.59
CA GLY A 34 -5.06 0.59 -0.26
C GLY A 34 -5.84 0.98 1.00
N THR A 35 -5.65 2.21 1.47
CA THR A 35 -6.36 2.72 2.65
C THR A 35 -7.85 2.92 2.38
N SER A 36 -8.18 3.57 1.28
CA SER A 36 -9.58 3.89 0.93
C SER A 36 -10.18 2.92 -0.06
N SER A 37 -9.35 2.16 -0.77
CA SER A 37 -9.79 1.28 -1.84
C SER A 37 -8.93 0.03 -1.92
N VAL A 38 -9.46 -1.01 -2.52
CA VAL A 38 -8.75 -2.24 -2.87
C VAL A 38 -8.95 -2.57 -4.35
N SER A 39 -7.97 -3.24 -4.95
CA SER A 39 -8.07 -3.80 -6.30
C SER A 39 -7.24 -5.07 -6.44
N ILE A 40 -7.54 -5.88 -7.47
CA ILE A 40 -6.78 -7.08 -7.79
C ILE A 40 -6.36 -7.01 -9.25
N ALA A 41 -5.07 -7.20 -9.52
CA ALA A 41 -4.53 -7.44 -10.85
C ALA A 41 -4.01 -8.88 -10.94
N TYR A 42 -4.01 -9.45 -12.13
CA TYR A 42 -3.44 -10.77 -12.35
C TYR A 42 -2.87 -10.92 -13.77
N THR A 43 -2.04 -11.95 -13.96
CA THR A 43 -1.66 -12.47 -15.28
C THR A 43 -1.68 -14.00 -15.23
N THR A 44 -2.03 -14.61 -16.36
CA THR A 44 -2.04 -16.08 -16.55
C THR A 44 -1.42 -16.43 -17.91
N PRO A 45 -0.97 -17.68 -18.12
CA PRO A 45 -0.38 -18.10 -19.39
C PRO A 45 -1.35 -17.98 -20.57
N THR A 46 -2.65 -18.11 -20.30
CA THR A 46 -3.70 -17.97 -21.31
C THR A 46 -3.89 -16.54 -21.81
N GLU A 47 -3.68 -15.54 -20.97
CA GLU A 47 -3.94 -14.14 -21.33
C GLU A 47 -2.68 -13.40 -21.77
N GLY A 48 -1.52 -13.72 -21.19
CA GLY A 48 -0.23 -13.09 -21.52
C GLY A 48 -0.15 -11.57 -21.28
N GLN A 49 -1.18 -10.97 -20.68
CA GLN A 49 -1.31 -9.55 -20.38
C GLN A 49 -1.82 -9.35 -18.95
N ILE A 50 -1.47 -8.21 -18.35
CA ILE A 50 -1.99 -7.81 -17.05
C ILE A 50 -3.48 -7.46 -17.20
N ARG A 51 -4.31 -8.08 -16.36
CA ARG A 51 -5.75 -7.79 -16.25
C ARG A 51 -6.11 -7.34 -14.84
N LEU A 52 -7.14 -6.52 -14.75
CA LEU A 52 -7.76 -6.13 -13.49
C LEU A 52 -9.06 -6.90 -13.30
N VAL A 53 -9.32 -7.32 -12.06
CA VAL A 53 -10.57 -7.99 -11.69
C VAL A 53 -11.63 -6.92 -11.44
N LYS A 54 -12.81 -7.07 -12.08
CA LYS A 54 -13.97 -6.23 -11.80
C LYS A 54 -14.64 -6.68 -10.49
N LEU A 55 -14.32 -6.00 -9.41
CA LEU A 55 -14.79 -6.35 -8.05
C LEU A 55 -16.26 -5.98 -7.81
N HIS A 56 -16.80 -4.99 -8.54
CA HIS A 56 -18.23 -4.66 -8.49
C HIS A 56 -18.72 -4.07 -9.82
N LYS A 57 -19.62 -4.77 -10.51
CA LYS A 57 -20.13 -4.37 -11.84
C LYS A 57 -18.98 -4.12 -12.82
N THR A 58 -18.70 -2.85 -13.14
CA THR A 58 -17.61 -2.42 -14.02
C THR A 58 -16.40 -1.86 -13.27
N TYR A 59 -16.46 -1.74 -11.95
CA TYR A 59 -15.41 -1.16 -11.12
C TYR A 59 -14.34 -2.20 -10.78
N GLU A 60 -13.10 -1.89 -11.15
CA GLU A 60 -11.89 -2.68 -10.84
C GLU A 60 -11.27 -2.30 -9.49
N ARG A 61 -11.53 -1.06 -9.05
CA ARG A 61 -11.15 -0.52 -7.74
C ARG A 61 -12.42 -0.20 -6.96
N VAL A 62 -12.53 -0.75 -5.76
CA VAL A 62 -13.71 -0.56 -4.89
C VAL A 62 -13.27 -0.09 -3.51
N PRO A 63 -14.16 0.52 -2.70
CA PRO A 63 -13.83 0.95 -1.35
C PRO A 63 -13.23 -0.19 -0.50
N ASN A 64 -12.30 0.15 0.40
CA ASN A 64 -11.79 -0.79 1.39
C ASN A 64 -12.81 -0.89 2.54
N ALA A 65 -13.90 -1.59 2.26
CA ALA A 65 -15.02 -1.81 3.15
C ALA A 65 -15.44 -3.26 3.07
N ILE A 66 -15.81 -3.89 4.18
CA ILE A 66 -16.25 -5.28 4.23
C ILE A 66 -17.46 -5.41 5.17
N LEU A 67 -18.45 -6.19 4.73
CA LEU A 67 -19.60 -6.56 5.53
C LEU A 67 -19.63 -8.07 5.71
N ILE A 68 -19.75 -8.53 6.95
CA ILE A 68 -19.73 -9.94 7.35
C ILE A 68 -20.99 -10.21 8.16
N THR A 69 -21.63 -11.35 7.94
CA THR A 69 -22.69 -11.86 8.81
C THR A 69 -22.16 -12.95 9.73
N LYS A 70 -22.65 -12.99 10.97
CA LYS A 70 -22.38 -14.03 11.95
C LYS A 70 -23.53 -15.04 11.96
N ASP A 71 -23.22 -16.31 11.71
CA ASP A 71 -24.13 -17.39 12.03
C ASP A 71 -24.09 -17.67 13.54
N GLN A 72 -25.20 -17.41 14.21
CA GLN A 72 -25.34 -17.55 15.66
C GLN A 72 -25.16 -19.00 16.15
N LYS A 73 -25.38 -20.02 15.30
CA LYS A 73 -25.36 -21.42 15.72
C LYS A 73 -23.95 -22.01 15.82
N ASN A 74 -23.05 -21.60 14.93
CA ASN A 74 -21.71 -22.18 14.78
C ASN A 74 -20.59 -21.13 14.88
N GLN A 75 -20.93 -19.85 15.11
CA GLN A 75 -20.03 -18.71 15.10
C GLN A 75 -19.25 -18.54 13.78
N GLN A 76 -19.72 -19.16 12.69
CA GLN A 76 -19.14 -18.95 11.38
C GLN A 76 -19.48 -17.56 10.88
N CYS A 77 -18.51 -16.97 10.23
CA CYS A 77 -18.58 -15.65 9.63
C CYS A 77 -18.61 -15.83 8.12
N LYS A 78 -19.62 -15.25 7.47
CA LYS A 78 -19.74 -15.24 6.02
C LYS A 78 -19.63 -13.81 5.52
N VAL A 79 -18.69 -13.55 4.63
CA VAL A 79 -18.59 -12.25 3.97
C VAL A 79 -19.77 -12.07 3.02
N ILE A 80 -20.56 -11.01 3.23
CA ILE A 80 -21.68 -10.63 2.36
C ILE A 80 -21.15 -9.93 1.13
N GLY A 81 -20.20 -9.02 1.30
CA GLY A 81 -19.55 -8.33 0.20
C GLY A 81 -18.41 -7.44 0.66
N ILE A 82 -17.75 -6.85 -0.34
CA ILE A 82 -16.69 -5.87 -0.20
C ILE A 82 -17.03 -4.59 -0.99
N GLY A 83 -16.44 -3.47 -0.62
CA GLY A 83 -16.57 -2.20 -1.33
C GLY A 83 -17.99 -1.68 -1.37
N HIS A 84 -18.46 -1.32 -2.57
CA HIS A 84 -19.79 -0.74 -2.74
C HIS A 84 -20.92 -1.68 -2.31
N ILE A 85 -20.73 -3.00 -2.43
CA ILE A 85 -21.71 -3.97 -1.95
C ILE A 85 -21.81 -3.86 -0.43
N ALA A 86 -20.67 -3.88 0.28
CA ALA A 86 -20.65 -3.76 1.73
C ALA A 86 -21.28 -2.43 2.21
N GLN A 87 -20.96 -1.32 1.55
CA GLN A 87 -21.49 0.00 1.89
C GLN A 87 -23.01 0.10 1.66
N SER A 88 -23.51 -0.41 0.53
CA SER A 88 -24.95 -0.37 0.21
C SER A 88 -25.72 -1.22 1.21
N GLU A 89 -25.32 -2.48 1.39
CA GLU A 89 -25.99 -3.43 2.30
C GLU A 89 -25.97 -2.92 3.74
N TYR A 90 -24.84 -2.33 4.20
CA TYR A 90 -24.75 -1.71 5.51
C TYR A 90 -25.71 -0.52 5.66
N SER A 91 -25.85 0.33 4.63
CA SER A 91 -26.74 1.49 4.67
C SER A 91 -28.22 1.10 4.74
N ASP A 92 -28.56 -0.08 4.21
CA ASP A 92 -29.91 -0.63 4.21
C ASP A 92 -30.25 -1.43 5.48
N LEU A 93 -29.30 -1.60 6.42
CA LEU A 93 -29.55 -2.27 7.70
C LEU A 93 -30.46 -1.43 8.59
N LYS A 94 -31.76 -1.75 8.59
CA LYS A 94 -32.77 -0.96 9.30
C LYS A 94 -32.90 -1.26 10.79
N ASN A 95 -32.54 -2.44 11.31
CA ASN A 95 -32.61 -2.80 12.75
C ASN A 95 -31.83 -4.07 13.20
N ASP A 96 -31.06 -4.74 12.33
CA ASP A 96 -30.50 -6.08 12.60
C ASP A 96 -28.97 -6.09 12.82
N ALA A 97 -28.40 -4.95 13.22
CA ALA A 97 -26.95 -4.70 13.24
C ALA A 97 -26.12 -5.70 14.07
N GLU A 98 -26.72 -6.35 15.07
CA GLU A 98 -26.04 -7.28 15.98
C GLU A 98 -25.44 -8.51 15.26
N ASN A 99 -26.07 -8.94 14.16
CA ASN A 99 -25.63 -10.08 13.36
C ASN A 99 -24.62 -9.72 12.28
N PHE A 100 -24.31 -8.43 12.11
CA PHE A 100 -23.43 -7.94 11.08
C PHE A 100 -22.15 -7.36 11.69
N ILE A 101 -21.07 -7.41 10.92
CA ILE A 101 -19.78 -6.82 11.25
C ILE A 101 -19.38 -5.99 10.05
N TYR A 102 -19.28 -4.67 10.24
CA TYR A 102 -18.93 -3.74 9.19
C TYR A 102 -17.63 -3.01 9.54
N PHE A 103 -16.69 -3.04 8.59
CA PHE A 103 -15.46 -2.27 8.68
C PHE A 103 -15.23 -1.48 7.42
N GLU A 104 -14.61 -0.31 7.57
CA GLU A 104 -14.17 0.52 6.46
C GLU A 104 -12.83 1.20 6.81
N ARG A 105 -11.95 1.36 5.82
CA ARG A 105 -10.67 2.08 5.91
C ARG A 105 -9.74 1.57 7.02
N ILE A 106 -9.74 0.25 7.27
CA ILE A 106 -8.98 -0.37 8.37
C ILE A 106 -7.46 -0.14 8.30
N LYS A 107 -6.91 0.11 7.11
CA LYS A 107 -5.47 0.35 6.91
C LYS A 107 -5.00 1.63 7.61
N ASN A 108 -5.91 2.55 7.94
CA ASN A 108 -5.61 3.72 8.76
C ASN A 108 -5.03 3.38 10.14
N LEU A 109 -5.22 2.15 10.63
CA LEU A 109 -4.66 1.71 11.90
C LEU A 109 -3.20 1.26 11.77
N LEU A 110 -2.71 0.99 10.56
CA LEU A 110 -1.37 0.50 10.26
C LEU A 110 -0.34 1.64 10.05
N LYS A 111 -0.63 2.84 10.55
CA LYS A 111 0.22 4.05 10.39
C LYS A 111 1.56 3.95 11.13
N ARG A 112 2.56 4.69 10.63
CA ARG A 112 3.98 4.69 11.08
C ARG A 112 4.21 4.76 12.60
N ASP A 113 3.39 5.55 13.30
CA ASP A 113 3.58 5.85 14.73
C ASP A 113 2.75 4.97 15.67
N LYS A 114 1.87 4.13 15.12
CA LYS A 114 1.14 3.14 15.93
C LYS A 114 2.00 1.90 16.12
N LEU A 115 2.13 1.47 17.37
CA LEU A 115 2.70 0.17 17.69
C LEU A 115 1.65 -0.90 17.36
N VAL A 116 1.67 -1.41 16.14
CA VAL A 116 0.70 -2.41 15.68
C VAL A 116 1.27 -3.82 15.80
N ASP A 117 0.46 -4.74 16.29
CA ASP A 117 0.79 -6.13 16.51
C ASP A 117 -0.39 -7.09 16.41
N ARG A 118 -0.13 -8.40 16.55
CA ARG A 118 -1.14 -9.44 16.37
C ARG A 118 -2.38 -9.26 17.25
N THR A 119 -2.22 -8.62 18.41
CA THR A 119 -3.30 -8.36 19.37
C THR A 119 -3.94 -6.98 19.19
N THR A 120 -3.54 -6.23 18.17
CA THR A 120 -4.16 -4.93 17.87
C THR A 120 -5.62 -5.12 17.52
N GLU A 121 -6.47 -4.46 18.29
CA GLU A 121 -7.92 -4.51 18.15
C GLU A 121 -8.46 -3.38 17.28
N VAL A 122 -9.61 -3.64 16.66
CA VAL A 122 -10.40 -2.67 15.93
C VAL A 122 -11.88 -2.88 16.23
N SER A 123 -12.61 -1.79 16.41
CA SER A 123 -14.05 -1.81 16.61
C SER A 123 -14.78 -1.81 15.28
N SER A 124 -15.80 -2.67 15.16
CA SER A 124 -16.74 -2.64 14.04
C SER A 124 -17.69 -1.45 14.17
N PHE A 125 -18.15 -0.89 13.05
CA PHE A 125 -19.18 0.15 13.03
C PHE A 125 -20.55 -0.36 13.53
N THR A 126 -20.79 -1.67 13.47
CA THR A 126 -21.98 -2.34 14.07
C THR A 126 -21.76 -2.77 15.52
N GLY A 127 -20.59 -2.48 16.11
CA GLY A 127 -20.22 -2.88 17.47
C GLY A 127 -19.40 -4.18 17.58
N GLY A 128 -18.77 -4.34 18.73
CA GLY A 128 -17.82 -5.43 19.02
C GLY A 128 -16.36 -5.06 18.67
N SER A 129 -15.43 -5.76 19.35
CA SER A 129 -13.99 -5.64 19.13
C SER A 129 -13.45 -6.90 18.45
N TYR A 130 -12.49 -6.73 17.54
CA TYR A 130 -11.93 -7.81 16.73
C TYR A 130 -10.44 -7.56 16.49
N TYR A 131 -9.66 -8.62 16.29
CA TYR A 131 -8.25 -8.47 15.92
C TYR A 131 -8.12 -7.97 14.49
N LEU A 132 -7.36 -6.88 14.31
CA LEU A 132 -7.14 -6.22 13.02
C LEU A 132 -6.60 -7.18 11.95
N ILE A 133 -5.69 -8.08 12.35
CA ILE A 133 -5.13 -9.10 11.47
C ILE A 133 -6.18 -10.04 10.89
N GLU A 134 -7.20 -10.43 11.67
CA GLU A 134 -8.30 -11.28 11.21
C GLU A 134 -9.23 -10.52 10.26
N VAL A 135 -9.48 -9.23 10.52
CA VAL A 135 -10.25 -8.38 9.60
C VAL A 135 -9.57 -8.27 8.24
N ILE A 136 -8.24 -8.05 8.22
CA ILE A 136 -7.44 -8.07 6.98
C ILE A 136 -7.53 -9.45 6.31
N ALA A 137 -7.43 -10.54 7.09
CA ALA A 137 -7.53 -11.90 6.56
C ALA A 137 -8.91 -12.19 5.93
N PHE A 138 -10.02 -11.71 6.49
CA PHE A 138 -11.35 -11.83 5.89
C PHE A 138 -11.44 -11.08 4.56
N ILE A 139 -10.87 -9.87 4.48
CA ILE A 139 -10.80 -9.10 3.23
C ILE A 139 -10.02 -9.87 2.17
N LEU A 140 -8.81 -10.33 2.50
CA LEU A 140 -7.97 -11.09 1.58
C LEU A 140 -8.61 -12.42 1.16
N THR A 141 -9.32 -13.11 2.08
CA THR A 141 -10.06 -14.34 1.77
C THR A 141 -11.15 -14.08 0.74
N HIS A 142 -11.89 -12.98 0.88
CA HIS A 142 -12.94 -12.62 -0.06
C HIS A 142 -12.37 -12.17 -1.41
N LEU A 143 -11.27 -11.39 -1.42
CA LEU A 143 -10.56 -11.01 -2.64
C LEU A 143 -10.05 -12.23 -3.42
N LYS A 144 -9.45 -13.21 -2.71
CA LYS A 144 -9.06 -14.50 -3.29
C LYS A 144 -10.24 -15.19 -3.96
N LYS A 145 -11.37 -15.29 -3.26
CA LYS A 145 -12.59 -15.89 -3.80
C LYS A 145 -13.08 -15.16 -5.06
N LEU A 146 -13.09 -13.82 -5.07
CA LEU A 146 -13.49 -13.04 -6.24
C LEU A 146 -12.59 -13.29 -7.46
N LEU A 147 -11.28 -13.44 -7.25
CA LEU A 147 -10.35 -13.82 -8.33
C LEU A 147 -10.65 -15.25 -8.83
N THR A 148 -10.81 -16.23 -7.92
CA THR A 148 -11.15 -17.61 -8.29
C THR A 148 -12.45 -17.67 -9.10
N ASP A 149 -13.49 -16.95 -8.66
CA ASP A 149 -14.79 -16.89 -9.33
C ASP A 149 -14.67 -16.23 -10.72
N HIS A 150 -13.93 -15.12 -10.83
CA HIS A 150 -13.64 -14.42 -12.09
C HIS A 150 -12.95 -15.34 -13.10
N LEU A 151 -12.02 -16.17 -12.63
CA LEU A 151 -11.30 -17.17 -13.42
C LEU A 151 -12.06 -18.49 -13.57
N LYS A 152 -13.33 -18.55 -13.14
CA LYS A 152 -14.23 -19.71 -13.24
C LYS A 152 -13.65 -20.98 -12.61
N GLY A 153 -12.79 -20.84 -11.60
CA GLY A 153 -12.13 -21.96 -10.93
C GLY A 153 -11.08 -22.70 -11.76
N ASN A 154 -10.66 -22.15 -12.90
CA ASN A 154 -9.61 -22.76 -13.74
C ASN A 154 -8.22 -22.73 -13.09
N TYR A 155 -8.04 -21.87 -12.09
CA TYR A 155 -6.80 -21.71 -11.35
C TYR A 155 -7.07 -21.81 -9.86
N LYS A 156 -6.18 -22.51 -9.16
CA LYS A 156 -6.16 -22.58 -7.70
C LYS A 156 -5.35 -21.43 -7.13
N SER A 157 -5.56 -21.13 -5.85
CA SER A 157 -4.78 -20.10 -5.16
C SER A 157 -3.29 -20.41 -5.14
N THR A 158 -2.95 -21.71 -5.04
CA THR A 158 -1.56 -22.21 -5.07
C THR A 158 -0.89 -22.08 -6.43
N ASP A 159 -1.63 -21.84 -7.52
CA ASP A 159 -1.03 -21.63 -8.83
C ASP A 159 -0.38 -20.24 -8.93
N PHE A 160 -0.80 -19.28 -8.11
CA PHE A 160 -0.35 -17.90 -8.16
C PHE A 160 0.84 -17.62 -7.23
N ASP A 161 1.76 -16.81 -7.73
CA ASP A 161 2.62 -15.98 -6.88
C ASP A 161 1.83 -14.73 -6.47
N TRP A 162 1.60 -14.58 -5.17
CA TRP A 162 0.83 -13.49 -4.58
C TRP A 162 1.73 -12.31 -4.22
N ILE A 163 1.33 -11.13 -4.64
CA ILE A 163 1.92 -9.86 -4.25
C ILE A 163 0.87 -9.03 -3.51
N ILE A 164 1.24 -8.46 -2.37
CA ILE A 164 0.42 -7.44 -1.69
C ILE A 164 1.23 -6.16 -1.61
N THR A 165 0.66 -5.05 -2.09
CA THR A 165 1.29 -3.74 -1.95
C THR A 165 1.17 -3.23 -0.52
N VAL A 166 2.24 -2.64 -0.01
CA VAL A 166 2.27 -2.01 1.32
C VAL A 166 2.97 -0.65 1.27
N PRO A 167 2.62 0.29 2.16
CA PRO A 167 3.27 1.59 2.21
C PRO A 167 4.75 1.44 2.60
N ALA A 168 5.62 2.26 1.99
CA ALA A 168 7.05 2.24 2.31
C ALA A 168 7.35 2.68 3.76
N ILE A 169 6.48 3.51 4.34
CA ILE A 169 6.60 4.00 5.74
C ILE A 169 6.32 2.92 6.80
N TRP A 170 5.83 1.74 6.42
CA TRP A 170 5.52 0.68 7.38
C TRP A 170 6.77 0.10 8.06
N LYS A 171 6.67 -0.16 9.37
CA LYS A 171 7.69 -0.87 10.13
C LYS A 171 7.61 -2.38 9.87
N ALA A 172 8.67 -3.11 10.24
CA ALA A 172 8.75 -4.56 10.03
C ALA A 172 7.57 -5.33 10.66
N ARG A 173 7.05 -4.86 11.80
CA ARG A 173 5.91 -5.48 12.50
C ARG A 173 4.59 -5.41 11.71
N ALA A 174 4.30 -4.26 11.10
CA ALA A 174 3.12 -4.10 10.23
C ALA A 174 3.23 -4.96 8.96
N ARG A 175 4.41 -5.01 8.34
CA ARG A 175 4.68 -5.92 7.20
C ARG A 175 4.51 -7.39 7.60
N ARG A 176 4.98 -7.78 8.78
CA ARG A 176 4.81 -9.14 9.30
C ARG A 176 3.34 -9.48 9.51
N MET A 177 2.55 -8.56 10.07
CA MET A 177 1.11 -8.74 10.23
C MET A 177 0.40 -8.97 8.89
N MET A 178 0.73 -8.20 7.85
CA MET A 178 0.14 -8.38 6.52
C MET A 178 0.45 -9.78 5.95
N ARG A 179 1.68 -10.28 6.14
CA ARG A 179 2.03 -11.65 5.75
C ARG A 179 1.21 -12.70 6.51
N GLU A 180 1.08 -12.54 7.82
CA GLU A 180 0.30 -13.47 8.63
C GLU A 180 -1.20 -13.45 8.26
N ALA A 181 -1.77 -12.28 7.97
CA ALA A 181 -3.13 -12.17 7.44
C ALA A 181 -3.30 -12.87 6.08
N ALA A 182 -2.31 -12.78 5.20
CA ALA A 182 -2.31 -13.48 3.91
C ALA A 182 -2.28 -15.01 4.07
N TYR A 183 -1.52 -15.52 5.04
CA TYR A 183 -1.54 -16.95 5.37
C TYR A 183 -2.86 -17.40 6.00
N MET A 184 -3.43 -16.60 6.91
CA MET A 184 -4.78 -16.86 7.45
C MET A 184 -5.85 -16.87 6.35
N ALA A 185 -5.68 -16.04 5.32
CA ALA A 185 -6.56 -16.01 4.16
C ALA A 185 -6.35 -17.18 3.19
N GLY A 186 -5.32 -18.01 3.40
CA GLY A 186 -4.97 -19.11 2.53
C GLY A 186 -4.63 -18.64 1.11
N LEU A 187 -3.91 -17.53 0.95
CA LEU A 187 -3.47 -17.08 -0.38
C LEU A 187 -2.49 -18.07 -1.00
N THR A 188 -1.56 -18.61 -0.21
CA THR A 188 -0.52 -19.52 -0.69
C THR A 188 -0.84 -21.01 -0.48
N SER A 189 -2.11 -21.35 -0.20
CA SER A 189 -2.56 -22.73 0.02
C SER A 189 -3.96 -22.97 -0.59
N ASP A 190 -4.38 -24.23 -0.69
CA ASP A 190 -5.73 -24.60 -1.15
C ASP A 190 -6.77 -24.48 -0.01
N ALA A 191 -6.39 -23.95 1.15
CA ALA A 191 -7.30 -23.78 2.29
C ALA A 191 -8.37 -22.70 1.99
N PRO A 192 -9.60 -22.84 2.52
CA PRO A 192 -10.67 -21.87 2.29
C PRO A 192 -10.33 -20.47 2.82
N GLY A 193 -9.47 -20.37 3.83
CA GLY A 193 -9.13 -19.13 4.53
C GLY A 193 -9.84 -19.03 5.88
N ILE A 194 -9.80 -17.86 6.51
CA ILE A 194 -10.45 -17.61 7.79
C ILE A 194 -11.98 -17.66 7.66
N THR A 195 -12.65 -18.31 8.61
CA THR A 195 -14.11 -18.48 8.62
C THR A 195 -14.77 -18.05 9.92
N LYS A 196 -14.00 -17.67 10.94
CA LYS A 196 -14.51 -17.16 12.23
C LYS A 196 -13.47 -16.22 12.85
N PHE A 197 -13.94 -15.27 13.64
CA PHE A 197 -13.07 -14.45 14.48
C PHE A 197 -12.66 -15.20 15.73
N THR A 198 -11.46 -14.95 16.21
CA THR A 198 -11.04 -15.34 17.54
C THR A 198 -11.65 -14.35 18.54
N PRO A 199 -12.28 -14.81 19.63
CA PRO A 199 -12.73 -13.89 20.67
C PRO A 199 -11.56 -13.05 21.17
N VAL A 200 -11.80 -11.74 21.30
CA VAL A 200 -10.85 -10.85 21.98
C VAL A 200 -10.64 -11.40 23.40
N ASP A 201 -9.41 -11.28 23.92
CA ASP A 201 -8.89 -11.91 25.15
C ASP A 201 -8.51 -13.40 25.03
N SER A 202 -8.79 -14.06 23.90
CA SER A 202 -8.29 -15.41 23.64
C SER A 202 -6.94 -15.38 22.89
N PRO A 203 -6.03 -16.34 23.13
CA PRO A 203 -4.79 -16.43 22.38
C PRO A 203 -5.03 -16.55 20.87
N LEU A 204 -4.61 -15.55 20.11
CA LEU A 204 -4.75 -15.55 18.66
C LEU A 204 -3.85 -16.65 18.05
N PRO A 205 -4.41 -17.61 17.29
CA PRO A 205 -3.63 -18.69 16.69
C PRO A 205 -2.60 -18.15 15.70
N ARG A 206 -1.44 -18.80 15.63
CA ARG A 206 -0.41 -18.46 14.64
C ARG A 206 -0.74 -19.20 13.34
N PRO A 207 -0.86 -18.49 12.21
CA PRO A 207 -1.11 -19.15 10.94
C PRO A 207 0.13 -19.94 10.53
N GLU A 208 -0.10 -21.08 9.87
CA GLU A 208 0.94 -21.85 9.22
C GLU A 208 1.43 -21.11 7.97
N GLU A 209 2.75 -20.98 7.81
CA GLU A 209 3.36 -20.32 6.64
C GLU A 209 3.56 -21.33 5.52
N VAL A 210 2.49 -21.63 4.79
CA VAL A 210 2.50 -22.58 3.67
C VAL A 210 3.00 -21.87 2.40
N ASN A 211 3.92 -22.49 1.65
CA ASN A 211 4.53 -21.95 0.41
C ASN A 211 4.96 -20.47 0.52
N PRO A 212 5.79 -20.10 1.51
CA PRO A 212 6.16 -18.71 1.78
C PRO A 212 6.88 -18.03 0.59
N GLU A 213 7.52 -18.80 -0.29
CA GLU A 213 8.14 -18.33 -1.53
C GLU A 213 7.13 -17.75 -2.53
N LYS A 214 5.86 -18.14 -2.44
CA LYS A 214 4.76 -17.63 -3.28
C LYS A 214 4.11 -16.36 -2.74
N LEU A 215 4.63 -15.77 -1.67
CA LEU A 215 4.11 -14.52 -1.12
C LEU A 215 5.19 -13.45 -1.03
N SER A 216 4.99 -12.38 -1.79
CA SER A 216 5.82 -11.18 -1.74
C SER A 216 5.03 -9.97 -1.25
N LEU A 217 5.71 -9.10 -0.51
CA LEU A 217 5.20 -7.75 -0.26
C LEU A 217 6.00 -6.80 -1.15
N ALA A 218 5.31 -5.94 -1.88
CA ALA A 218 5.93 -4.92 -2.71
C ALA A 218 5.64 -3.53 -2.12
N LEU A 219 6.60 -2.62 -2.19
CA LEU A 219 6.37 -1.26 -1.72
C LEU A 219 5.55 -0.51 -2.78
N GLU A 220 4.45 0.10 -2.36
CA GLU A 220 3.58 0.96 -3.20
C GLU A 220 4.37 1.93 -4.09
N PRO A 221 5.30 2.75 -3.56
CA PRO A 221 6.04 3.68 -4.40
C PRO A 221 6.99 3.00 -5.39
N GLU A 222 7.56 1.83 -5.05
CA GLU A 222 8.46 1.11 -5.95
C GLU A 222 7.68 0.50 -7.12
N VAL A 223 6.52 -0.11 -6.87
CA VAL A 223 5.70 -0.67 -7.95
C VAL A 223 5.07 0.42 -8.81
N ALA A 224 4.67 1.55 -8.21
CA ALA A 224 4.19 2.72 -8.95
C ALA A 224 5.29 3.25 -9.88
N ALA A 225 6.53 3.35 -9.40
CA ALA A 225 7.67 3.74 -10.21
C ALA A 225 7.91 2.80 -11.40
N ILE A 226 7.94 1.49 -11.15
CA ILE A 226 8.16 0.47 -12.19
C ILE A 226 7.08 0.60 -13.26
N TYR A 227 5.81 0.70 -12.85
CA TYR A 227 4.69 0.82 -13.77
C TYR A 227 4.75 2.13 -14.57
N ALA A 228 5.01 3.26 -13.90
CA ALA A 228 5.14 4.56 -14.56
C ALA A 228 6.29 4.58 -15.57
N GLN A 229 7.44 3.96 -15.25
CA GLN A 229 8.54 3.83 -16.20
C GLN A 229 8.19 2.94 -17.40
N HIS A 230 7.44 1.87 -17.17
CA HIS A 230 7.02 0.96 -18.23
C HIS A 230 5.99 1.59 -19.19
N GLN A 231 5.08 2.42 -18.65
CA GLN A 231 4.06 3.14 -19.41
C GLN A 231 4.50 4.53 -19.87
N SER A 232 5.72 4.94 -19.54
CA SER A 232 6.19 6.31 -19.78
C SER A 232 6.29 6.60 -21.27
N GLU A 233 5.50 7.55 -21.74
CA GLU A 233 5.63 8.16 -23.07
C GLU A 233 6.66 9.30 -23.09
N VAL A 234 7.35 9.57 -21.97
CA VAL A 234 8.36 10.63 -21.88
C VAL A 234 9.45 10.41 -22.93
N SER A 235 9.59 11.38 -23.82
CA SER A 235 10.62 11.39 -24.87
C SER A 235 12.03 11.48 -24.26
N GLY A 236 12.95 10.65 -24.73
CA GLY A 236 14.34 10.60 -24.27
C GLY A 236 14.64 9.42 -23.33
N THR A 237 15.83 9.42 -22.74
CA THR A 237 16.21 8.38 -21.76
C THR A 237 15.48 8.61 -20.44
N PRO A 238 14.78 7.60 -19.89
CA PRO A 238 14.11 7.73 -18.60
C PRO A 238 15.07 8.22 -17.50
N PRO A 239 14.63 9.13 -16.63
CA PRO A 239 15.47 9.68 -15.58
C PRO A 239 15.96 8.58 -14.63
N GLN A 240 17.25 8.61 -14.29
CA GLN A 240 17.86 7.67 -13.35
C GLN A 240 17.50 7.97 -11.89
N ARG A 241 17.15 9.23 -11.58
CA ARG A 241 16.59 9.62 -10.28
C ARG A 241 15.23 10.23 -10.48
N TYR A 242 14.28 9.83 -9.65
CA TYR A 242 12.90 10.30 -9.76
C TYR A 242 12.22 10.22 -8.41
N MET A 243 11.20 11.06 -8.25
CA MET A 243 10.34 11.08 -7.08
C MET A 243 9.02 10.39 -7.42
N VAL A 244 8.52 9.60 -6.47
CA VAL A 244 7.14 9.10 -6.48
C VAL A 244 6.40 9.82 -5.37
N VAL A 245 5.34 10.52 -5.74
CA VAL A 245 4.40 11.18 -4.83
C VAL A 245 3.09 10.39 -4.90
N ASP A 246 2.88 9.50 -3.94
CA ASP A 246 1.65 8.71 -3.82
C ASP A 246 0.64 9.50 -2.97
N ILE A 247 -0.36 10.07 -3.64
CA ILE A 247 -1.43 10.85 -3.01
C ILE A 247 -2.69 9.99 -2.96
N GLY A 248 -2.73 9.11 -1.97
CA GLY A 248 -3.85 8.20 -1.76
C GLY A 248 -5.05 8.84 -1.06
N GLY A 249 -6.11 8.07 -0.88
CA GLY A 249 -7.32 8.52 -0.18
C GLY A 249 -7.21 8.59 1.35
N GLY A 250 -6.03 8.36 1.92
CA GLY A 250 -5.80 8.35 3.37
C GLY A 250 -4.37 8.69 3.80
N THR A 251 -3.41 8.60 2.89
CA THR A 251 -1.99 8.93 3.12
C THR A 251 -1.44 9.70 1.94
N VAL A 252 -0.42 10.52 2.21
CA VAL A 252 0.47 11.05 1.18
C VAL A 252 1.84 10.48 1.50
N ASP A 253 2.43 9.74 0.58
CA ASP A 253 3.72 9.08 0.75
C ASP A 253 4.68 9.56 -0.36
N ILE A 254 5.84 10.08 0.04
CA ILE A 254 6.86 10.62 -0.86
C ILE A 254 8.12 9.78 -0.75
N THR A 255 8.62 9.35 -1.90
CA THR A 255 9.88 8.61 -1.99
C THR A 255 10.73 9.10 -3.15
N VAL A 256 12.04 9.07 -2.96
CA VAL A 256 13.01 9.40 -4.01
C VAL A 256 13.78 8.13 -4.32
N HIS A 257 13.80 7.76 -5.60
CA HIS A 257 14.46 6.58 -6.09
C HIS A 257 15.67 6.95 -6.96
N ASP A 258 16.71 6.14 -6.87
CA ASP A 258 17.88 6.16 -7.76
C ASP A 258 18.06 4.77 -8.39
N LYS A 259 18.15 4.74 -9.71
CA LYS A 259 18.33 3.57 -10.59
C LYS A 259 19.70 3.54 -11.27
N SER A 260 20.60 4.47 -10.96
CA SER A 260 21.92 4.59 -11.60
C SER A 260 22.78 3.32 -11.53
N ASN A 261 22.54 2.44 -10.55
CA ASN A 261 23.22 1.15 -10.40
C ASN A 261 22.49 -0.03 -11.06
N GLY A 262 21.46 0.22 -11.88
CA GLY A 262 20.63 -0.80 -12.52
C GLY A 262 19.53 -1.39 -11.65
N ARG A 263 19.39 -0.97 -10.37
CA ARG A 263 18.33 -1.39 -9.44
C ARG A 263 17.64 -0.17 -8.85
N ILE A 264 16.33 -0.27 -8.59
CA ILE A 264 15.61 0.80 -7.90
C ILE A 264 16.05 0.78 -6.43
N SER A 265 16.58 1.90 -5.95
CA SER A 265 16.99 2.08 -4.57
C SER A 265 16.39 3.35 -4.00
N VAL A 266 15.86 3.30 -2.78
CA VAL A 266 15.34 4.48 -2.09
C VAL A 266 16.50 5.32 -1.56
N VAL A 267 16.57 6.58 -1.93
CA VAL A 267 17.67 7.52 -1.61
C VAL A 267 17.58 8.03 -0.17
N LEU A 268 16.36 8.30 0.30
CA LEU A 268 16.07 8.79 1.65
C LEU A 268 14.98 7.93 2.32
N PRO A 269 14.93 7.87 3.67
CA PRO A 269 13.80 7.28 4.35
C PRO A 269 12.49 7.88 3.85
N SER A 270 11.55 7.02 3.44
CA SER A 270 10.24 7.47 2.95
C SER A 270 9.57 8.38 3.97
N THR A 271 9.03 9.50 3.50
CA THR A 271 8.24 10.45 4.29
C THR A 271 6.79 10.33 3.91
N GLY A 272 5.89 10.54 4.86
CA GLY A 272 4.47 10.49 4.58
C GLY A 272 3.63 10.91 5.76
N ASN A 273 2.38 11.29 5.47
CA ASN A 273 1.44 11.80 6.45
C ASN A 273 0.04 11.19 6.26
N THR A 274 -0.95 11.72 6.98
CA THR A 274 -2.32 11.20 7.00
C THR A 274 -3.33 12.13 6.31
N TRP A 275 -2.84 12.96 5.39
CA TRP A 275 -3.64 14.01 4.76
C TRP A 275 -4.43 13.53 3.53
N GLY A 276 -4.08 12.36 2.98
CA GLY A 276 -4.75 11.82 1.81
C GLY A 276 -6.28 11.73 1.98
N GLY A 277 -7.02 12.15 0.95
CA GLY A 277 -8.48 12.09 0.90
C GLY A 277 -9.25 12.92 1.94
N LYS A 278 -8.61 13.81 2.70
CA LYS A 278 -9.31 14.80 3.53
C LYS A 278 -9.84 15.91 2.63
N GLN A 279 -11.13 16.25 2.75
CA GLN A 279 -11.78 17.34 1.98
C GLN A 279 -11.15 18.72 2.20
N THR A 280 -10.31 18.89 3.23
CA THR A 280 -9.66 20.14 3.60
C THR A 280 -8.30 20.36 2.94
N VAL A 281 -7.77 19.38 2.20
CA VAL A 281 -6.45 19.50 1.56
C VAL A 281 -6.64 20.01 0.14
N HIS A 282 -6.53 21.33 -0.04
CA HIS A 282 -6.63 22.00 -1.34
C HIS A 282 -5.26 22.21 -2.00
N GLU A 283 -4.19 22.13 -1.22
CA GLU A 283 -2.80 22.33 -1.65
C GLU A 283 -1.86 21.49 -0.76
N ILE A 284 -0.87 20.80 -1.37
CA ILE A 284 0.10 19.93 -0.67
C ILE A 284 1.49 20.60 -0.59
N GLY A 285 1.69 21.66 -1.38
CA GLY A 285 2.88 22.50 -1.43
C GLY A 285 2.89 23.33 -2.72
N GLN A 286 3.50 24.50 -2.68
CA GLN A 286 3.69 25.38 -3.84
C GLN A 286 5.13 25.85 -3.91
N LEU A 287 5.67 25.88 -5.13
CA LEU A 287 6.95 26.52 -5.40
C LEU A 287 6.67 27.91 -5.99
N ILE A 288 6.85 28.95 -5.19
CA ILE A 288 6.77 30.34 -5.66
C ILE A 288 8.17 30.75 -6.11
N LEU A 289 8.32 31.01 -7.41
CA LEU A 289 9.55 31.50 -8.00
C LEU A 289 9.37 32.96 -8.36
N ASP A 290 9.96 33.85 -7.56
CA ASP A 290 10.06 35.27 -7.91
C ASP A 290 11.21 35.43 -8.90
N ILE A 291 10.87 35.58 -10.18
CA ILE A 291 11.84 35.67 -11.28
C ILE A 291 11.93 37.14 -11.71
N PRO A 292 13.09 37.78 -11.52
CA PRO A 292 13.32 39.13 -12.02
C PRO A 292 13.11 39.17 -13.54
N ASN A 293 12.39 40.17 -14.03
CA ASN A 293 12.23 40.44 -15.46
C ASN A 293 12.81 41.82 -15.82
N PRO A 294 14.13 42.01 -15.66
CA PRO A 294 14.77 43.31 -15.87
C PRO A 294 14.62 43.80 -17.32
N ASP A 295 14.50 42.88 -18.29
CA ASP A 295 14.47 43.18 -19.72
C ASP A 295 13.05 43.24 -20.32
N ASN A 296 12.02 43.18 -19.47
CA ASN A 296 10.62 43.31 -19.85
C ASN A 296 10.12 42.35 -20.96
N LEU A 297 10.64 41.11 -20.96
CA LEU A 297 10.40 40.13 -22.03
C LEU A 297 8.95 39.61 -22.07
N PRO A 298 8.40 39.19 -23.22
CA PRO A 298 7.10 38.51 -23.29
C PRO A 298 7.08 37.18 -22.54
N ARG A 299 5.93 36.76 -21.97
CA ARG A 299 5.85 35.58 -21.07
C ARG A 299 6.28 34.29 -21.77
N GLU A 300 5.92 34.13 -23.03
CA GLU A 300 6.28 33.02 -23.91
C GLU A 300 7.80 32.85 -24.12
N GLU A 301 8.58 33.91 -23.94
CA GLU A 301 10.04 33.89 -24.06
C GLU A 301 10.74 33.65 -22.70
N ARG A 302 10.01 33.76 -21.58
CA ARG A 302 10.54 33.57 -20.23
C ARG A 302 10.61 32.08 -19.87
N GLY A 303 11.57 31.38 -20.46
CA GLY A 303 11.86 29.97 -20.14
C GLY A 303 12.70 29.82 -18.87
N PHE A 304 12.36 28.84 -18.02
CA PHE A 304 13.10 28.52 -16.81
C PHE A 304 13.26 27.01 -16.62
N ASP A 305 14.39 26.63 -16.05
CA ASP A 305 14.68 25.25 -15.65
C ASP A 305 14.63 25.17 -14.12
N VAL A 306 13.76 24.31 -13.60
CA VAL A 306 13.64 24.08 -12.16
C VAL A 306 14.37 22.79 -11.81
N PHE A 307 15.32 22.88 -10.89
CA PHE A 307 16.00 21.74 -10.31
C PHE A 307 15.59 21.62 -8.84
N MET A 308 15.16 20.43 -8.45
CA MET A 308 14.86 20.13 -7.05
C MET A 308 15.88 19.13 -6.53
N ASP A 309 16.51 19.47 -5.41
CA ASP A 309 17.44 18.62 -4.67
C ASP A 309 16.74 18.09 -3.42
N PHE A 310 16.64 16.76 -3.37
CA PHE A 310 15.99 16.02 -2.32
C PHE A 310 16.98 15.17 -1.54
N SER A 311 18.27 15.52 -1.53
CA SER A 311 19.30 14.81 -0.77
C SER A 311 19.31 15.17 0.73
N GLY A 312 18.65 16.26 1.12
CA GLY A 312 18.53 16.75 2.50
C GLY A 312 17.19 16.44 3.18
N THR A 313 17.04 16.87 4.44
CA THR A 313 15.77 16.83 5.20
C THR A 313 14.73 17.82 4.69
N GLU A 314 15.19 18.84 3.98
CA GLU A 314 14.39 19.87 3.32
C GLU A 314 14.54 19.70 1.80
N ILE A 315 13.45 19.94 1.06
CA ILE A 315 13.47 19.91 -0.40
C ILE A 315 14.03 21.25 -0.86
N GLN A 316 15.26 21.28 -1.33
CA GLN A 316 15.82 22.48 -1.91
C GLN A 316 15.37 22.57 -3.37
N ALA A 317 14.92 23.73 -3.80
CA ALA A 317 14.59 23.99 -5.19
C ALA A 317 15.42 25.16 -5.68
N ARG A 318 15.92 25.07 -6.91
CA ARG A 318 16.61 26.16 -7.58
C ARG A 318 16.04 26.31 -8.97
N ALA A 319 15.73 27.53 -9.36
CA ALA A 319 15.27 27.85 -10.70
C ALA A 319 16.35 28.64 -11.40
N GLN A 320 16.71 28.21 -12.61
CA GLN A 320 17.64 28.91 -13.47
C GLN A 320 16.89 29.54 -14.63
N TYR A 321 17.11 30.83 -14.84
CA TYR A 321 16.56 31.53 -15.99
C TYR A 321 17.36 31.19 -17.25
N ARG A 322 16.70 30.71 -18.31
CA ARG A 322 17.42 30.21 -19.51
C ARG A 322 18.17 31.28 -20.27
N ILE A 323 17.75 32.55 -20.16
CA ILE A 323 18.32 33.66 -20.93
C ILE A 323 19.54 34.25 -20.22
N THR A 324 19.42 34.57 -18.92
CA THR A 324 20.52 35.21 -18.17
C THR A 324 21.43 34.20 -17.46
N GLY A 325 20.96 32.96 -17.28
CA GLY A 325 21.62 31.96 -16.46
C GLY A 325 21.53 32.20 -14.95
N GLU A 326 20.81 33.25 -14.53
CA GLU A 326 20.64 33.62 -13.13
C GLU A 326 19.87 32.54 -12.37
N GLU A 327 20.33 32.24 -11.15
CA GLU A 327 19.83 31.14 -10.33
C GLU A 327 19.20 31.67 -9.04
N VAL A 328 17.93 31.35 -8.83
CA VAL A 328 17.22 31.61 -7.57
C VAL A 328 17.10 30.30 -6.82
N LYS A 329 17.43 30.32 -5.53
CA LYS A 329 17.30 29.15 -4.64
C LYS A 329 16.18 29.40 -3.64
N THR A 330 15.43 28.35 -3.35
CA THR A 330 14.37 28.33 -2.34
C THR A 330 14.31 26.95 -1.68
N VAL A 331 13.55 26.84 -0.61
CA VAL A 331 13.24 25.58 0.06
C VAL A 331 11.75 25.36 -0.08
N CYS A 332 11.34 24.15 -0.47
CA CYS A 332 9.94 23.80 -0.52
C CYS A 332 9.45 23.63 0.93
N ASP A 333 8.78 24.66 1.44
CA ASP A 333 8.12 24.60 2.74
C ASP A 333 6.78 23.86 2.60
N PHE A 334 6.62 22.80 3.39
CA PHE A 334 5.31 22.20 3.61
C PHE A 334 4.54 23.05 4.61
N LEU A 335 4.00 24.18 4.14
CA LEU A 335 3.18 25.05 4.97
C LEU A 335 1.92 24.29 5.40
N SER A 336 1.79 24.01 6.69
CA SER A 336 0.49 23.73 7.27
C SER A 336 -0.20 25.07 7.52
N ASN A 337 -1.11 25.49 6.64
CA ASN A 337 -2.12 26.45 7.07
C ASN A 337 -2.96 25.73 8.13
N GLN A 338 -2.67 25.99 9.39
CA GLN A 338 -3.62 25.77 10.46
C GLN A 338 -4.61 26.95 10.39
N ASP A 339 -5.65 26.79 9.59
CA ASP A 339 -6.89 27.56 9.76
C ASP A 339 -7.84 26.81 10.69
#